data_AF-A0A2G9Y7D9-F1
#
_entry.id   AF-A0A2G9Y7D9-F1
#
_cell.length_a   1.000
_cell.length_b   1.000
_cell.length_c   1.000
_cell.angle_alpha   90.00
_cell.angle_beta   90.00
_cell.angle_gamma   90.00
#
_symmetry.space_group_name_H-M   'P 1'
#
loop_
_entity.id
_entity.type
_entity.pdbx_description
1 polymer ?
#
loop_
_entity_poly.entity_id
_entity_poly.type
_entity_poly.pdbx_seq_one_letter_code
_entity_poly.pdbx_strand_id
1 'polypeptide(L)'
;MRRGVNLKKNFNKIILDYHSKPTGGKIEINIKKKCETQEDLSLAYTPGVALPCLEIKKDSSLSYKYTNRNNLVGVITNGTAVLGLGNI
;
A
#
# COMPACT_ATOMS: atom_id res chain seq x y z
N MET A 1 12.14 37.92 -20.97
CA MET A 1 12.46 37.32 -19.66
C MET A 1 11.26 36.73 -18.88
N ARG A 2 10.00 36.75 -19.38
CA ARG A 2 8.80 36.25 -18.65
C ARG A 2 8.37 34.80 -18.92
N ARG A 3 9.02 34.07 -19.84
CA ARG A 3 8.61 32.69 -20.23
C ARG A 3 8.87 31.62 -19.15
N GLY A 4 9.96 31.72 -18.38
CA GLY A 4 10.36 30.67 -17.42
C GLY A 4 9.46 30.53 -16.17
N VAL A 5 8.81 31.62 -15.74
CA VAL A 5 7.96 31.61 -14.53
C VAL A 5 6.62 30.90 -14.79
N ASN A 6 6.09 31.00 -16.02
CA ASN A 6 4.80 30.41 -16.37
C ASN A 6 4.90 28.87 -16.56
N LEU A 7 6.03 28.38 -17.07
CA LEU A 7 6.34 26.94 -17.15
C LEU A 7 6.43 26.27 -15.77
N LYS A 8 7.10 26.91 -14.79
CA LYS A 8 7.18 26.40 -13.40
C LYS A 8 5.82 26.35 -12.70
N LYS A 9 4.97 27.38 -12.87
CA LYS A 9 3.61 27.38 -12.29
C LYS A 9 2.74 26.24 -12.83
N ASN A 10 2.85 25.95 -14.12
CA ASN A 10 2.14 24.82 -14.72
C ASN A 10 2.65 23.49 -14.15
N PHE A 11 3.96 23.33 -13.96
CA PHE A 11 4.52 22.10 -13.40
C PHE A 11 4.12 21.85 -11.93
N ASN A 12 4.10 22.89 -11.10
CA ASN A 12 3.64 22.76 -9.71
C ASN A 12 2.19 22.29 -9.64
N LYS A 13 1.32 22.86 -10.49
CA LYS A 13 -0.08 22.43 -10.57
C LYS A 13 -0.21 20.97 -10.99
N ILE A 14 0.58 20.53 -11.99
CA ILE A 14 0.61 19.13 -12.44
C ILE A 14 1.02 18.19 -11.30
N ILE A 15 2.02 18.54 -10.50
CA ILE A 15 2.46 17.71 -9.37
C ILE A 15 1.35 17.57 -8.33
N LEU A 16 0.68 18.68 -7.99
CA LEU A 16 -0.40 18.68 -7.01
C LEU A 16 -1.63 17.93 -7.54
N ASP A 17 -1.98 18.12 -8.81
CA ASP A 17 -3.06 17.38 -9.45
C ASP A 17 -2.74 15.88 -9.51
N TYR A 18 -1.49 15.49 -9.82
CA TYR A 18 -1.03 14.09 -9.82
C TYR A 18 -1.19 13.39 -8.46
N HIS A 19 -1.03 14.12 -7.34
CA HIS A 19 -1.21 13.55 -6.01
C HIS A 19 -2.65 13.59 -5.49
N SER A 20 -3.56 14.32 -6.15
CA SER A 20 -4.91 14.59 -5.64
C SER A 20 -6.05 14.06 -6.51
N LYS A 21 -5.83 13.84 -7.81
CA LYS A 21 -6.88 13.50 -8.78
C LYS A 21 -6.61 12.22 -9.55
N PRO A 22 -7.67 11.47 -9.93
CA PRO A 22 -9.06 11.64 -9.47
C PRO A 22 -9.27 11.26 -8.00
N THR A 23 -8.36 10.47 -7.45
CA THR A 23 -8.35 10.04 -6.06
C THR A 23 -6.98 10.37 -5.48
N GLY A 24 -6.95 10.90 -4.25
CA GLY A 24 -5.69 11.33 -3.62
C GLY A 24 -4.80 10.16 -3.19
N GLY A 25 -3.49 10.40 -3.17
CA GLY A 25 -2.48 9.42 -2.78
C GLY A 25 -1.84 8.71 -3.98
N LYS A 26 -0.96 7.76 -3.68
CA LYS A 26 -0.15 7.03 -4.69
C LYS A 26 -0.16 5.52 -4.52
N ILE A 27 -0.70 5.03 -3.41
CA ILE A 27 -0.72 3.60 -3.07
C ILE A 27 -2.16 3.12 -3.08
N GLU A 28 -2.35 1.90 -3.56
CA GLU A 28 -3.60 1.16 -3.50
C GLU A 28 -3.32 -0.28 -3.07
N ILE A 29 -4.36 -0.98 -2.62
CA ILE A 29 -4.28 -2.39 -2.22
C ILE A 29 -5.19 -3.18 -3.14
N ASN A 30 -4.65 -4.22 -3.75
CA ASN A 30 -5.39 -5.14 -4.62
C ASN A 30 -5.32 -6.58 -4.11
N ILE A 31 -6.38 -7.35 -4.35
CA ILE A 31 -6.45 -8.76 -4.01
C ILE A 31 -5.52 -9.59 -4.92
N LYS A 32 -4.85 -10.59 -4.34
CA LYS A 32 -3.99 -11.53 -5.09
C LYS A 32 -4.67 -12.86 -5.44
N LYS A 33 -5.82 -13.14 -4.82
CA LYS A 33 -6.61 -14.36 -4.96
C LYS A 33 -8.02 -13.97 -5.37
N LYS A 34 -8.69 -14.82 -6.15
CA LYS A 34 -10.09 -14.60 -6.54
C LYS A 34 -10.97 -14.48 -5.30
N CYS A 35 -11.98 -13.62 -5.39
CA CYS A 35 -12.96 -13.33 -4.34
C CYS A 35 -14.33 -13.03 -4.99
N GLU A 36 -14.70 -13.80 -6.02
CA GLU A 36 -15.86 -13.52 -6.87
C GLU A 36 -17.06 -14.41 -6.52
N THR A 37 -16.79 -15.60 -5.97
CA THR A 37 -17.80 -16.61 -5.68
C THR A 37 -17.93 -16.88 -4.17
N GLN A 38 -19.02 -17.55 -3.77
CA GLN A 38 -19.20 -18.01 -2.39
C GLN A 38 -18.09 -18.98 -1.97
N GLU A 39 -17.62 -19.83 -2.89
CA GLU A 39 -16.50 -20.73 -2.64
C GLU A 39 -15.20 -19.95 -2.40
N ASP A 40 -14.89 -18.96 -3.24
CA ASP A 40 -13.72 -18.09 -3.04
C ASP A 40 -13.74 -17.42 -1.67
N LEU A 41 -14.90 -16.87 -1.27
CA LEU A 41 -15.06 -16.22 0.04
C LEU A 41 -14.94 -17.21 1.20
N SER A 42 -15.42 -18.45 1.03
CA SER A 42 -15.29 -19.50 2.04
C SER A 42 -13.84 -19.93 2.24
N LEU A 43 -13.00 -19.84 1.20
CA LEU A 43 -11.56 -20.11 1.26
C LEU A 43 -10.78 -18.92 1.82
N ALA A 44 -11.08 -17.70 1.36
CA ALA A 44 -10.37 -16.49 1.74
C ALA A 44 -10.71 -16.00 3.16
N TYR A 45 -11.92 -16.33 3.63
CA TYR A 45 -12.44 -15.89 4.92
C TYR A 45 -13.02 -17.07 5.71
N THR A 46 -14.07 -16.84 6.48
CA THR A 46 -14.71 -17.89 7.28
C THR A 46 -15.44 -18.86 6.34
N PRO A 47 -15.26 -20.20 6.49
CA PRO A 47 -14.49 -20.89 7.53
C PRO A 47 -13.01 -21.19 7.18
N GLY A 48 -12.58 -21.07 5.92
CA GLY A 48 -11.28 -21.54 5.43
C GLY A 48 -10.06 -20.87 6.06
N VAL A 49 -10.16 -19.60 6.44
CA VAL A 49 -9.07 -18.83 7.09
C VAL A 49 -8.63 -19.41 8.44
N ALA A 50 -9.46 -20.25 9.08
CA ALA A 50 -9.11 -20.88 10.35
C ALA A 50 -7.89 -21.81 10.24
N LEU A 51 -7.73 -22.52 9.11
CA LEU A 51 -6.61 -23.45 8.90
C LEU A 51 -5.24 -22.77 8.94
N PRO A 52 -4.93 -21.74 8.12
CA PRO A 52 -3.65 -21.06 8.20
C PRO A 52 -3.42 -20.41 9.58
N CYS A 53 -4.46 -19.92 10.26
CA CYS A 53 -4.33 -19.38 11.61
C CYS A 53 -3.88 -20.45 12.63
N LEU A 54 -4.48 -21.65 12.59
CA LEU A 54 -4.10 -22.75 13.47
C LEU A 54 -2.69 -23.27 13.17
N GLU A 55 -2.29 -23.32 11.91
CA GLU A 55 -0.92 -23.70 11.53
C GLU A 55 0.11 -22.67 12.02
N ILE A 56 -0.16 -21.37 11.86
CA ILE A 56 0.72 -20.30 12.37
C ILE A 56 0.79 -20.31 13.91
N LYS A 57 -0.30 -20.67 14.59
CA LYS A 57 -0.31 -20.82 16.05
C LYS A 57 0.62 -21.96 16.51
N LYS A 58 0.69 -23.06 15.76
CA LYS A 58 1.60 -24.18 16.03
C LYS A 58 3.05 -23.81 15.71
N ASP A 59 3.28 -23.11 14.60
CA ASP A 59 4.59 -22.63 14.18
C ASP A 59 4.50 -21.22 13.57
N SER A 60 5.02 -20.24 14.30
CA SER A 60 4.98 -18.83 13.88
C SER A 60 5.79 -18.55 12.60
N SER A 61 6.75 -19.41 12.23
CA SER A 61 7.52 -19.27 10.99
C SER A 61 6.64 -19.42 9.74
N LEU A 62 5.53 -20.17 9.84
CA LEU A 62 4.58 -20.38 8.75
C LEU A 62 3.85 -19.10 8.35
N SER A 63 3.94 -18.03 9.14
CA SER A 63 3.45 -16.70 8.74
C SER A 63 4.15 -16.17 7.47
N TYR A 64 5.40 -16.55 7.20
CA TYR A 64 6.08 -16.23 5.94
C TYR A 64 5.48 -17.00 4.75
N LYS A 65 4.94 -18.20 4.97
CA LYS A 65 4.36 -19.03 3.91
C LYS A 65 2.91 -18.65 3.58
N TYR A 66 2.09 -18.42 4.61
CA TYR A 66 0.64 -18.28 4.47
C TYR A 66 0.13 -16.84 4.47
N THR A 67 1.02 -15.83 4.57
CA THR A 67 0.62 -14.41 4.57
C THR A 67 1.49 -13.60 3.61
N ASN A 68 1.13 -12.32 3.45
CA ASN A 68 1.95 -11.39 2.67
C ASN A 68 3.30 -11.04 3.32
N ARG A 69 3.56 -11.48 4.57
CA ARG A 69 4.76 -11.13 5.36
C ARG A 69 6.08 -11.38 4.62
N ASN A 70 6.18 -12.43 3.82
CA ASN A 70 7.41 -12.76 3.10
C ASN A 70 7.82 -11.74 2.03
N ASN A 71 6.88 -10.89 1.59
CA ASN A 71 7.15 -9.87 0.57
C ASN A 71 6.63 -8.48 1.00
N LEU A 72 6.37 -8.27 2.28
CA LEU A 72 5.88 -7.00 2.81
C LEU A 72 7.02 -6.24 3.48
N VAL A 73 7.30 -5.02 3.00
CA VAL A 73 8.32 -4.12 3.57
C VAL A 73 7.61 -2.90 4.15
N GLY A 74 7.89 -2.60 5.42
CA GLY A 74 7.41 -1.40 6.09
C GLY A 74 8.33 -0.21 5.84
N VAL A 75 7.82 0.87 5.28
CA VAL A 75 8.51 2.17 5.22
C VAL A 75 8.06 3.01 6.41
N ILE A 76 8.90 3.11 7.43
CA ILE A 76 8.59 3.80 8.70
C ILE A 76 9.47 5.05 8.79
N THR A 77 8.84 6.20 9.05
CA THR A 77 9.50 7.49 9.27
C THR A 77 8.81 8.24 10.39
N ASN A 78 9.56 9.05 11.14
CA ASN A 78 9.05 9.95 12.17
C ASN A 78 8.92 11.42 11.70
N GLY A 79 9.22 11.70 10.42
CA GLY A 79 9.09 13.05 9.83
C GLY A 79 10.21 14.03 10.18
N THR A 80 11.19 13.70 11.02
CA THR A 80 12.16 14.71 11.48
C THR A 80 13.18 15.16 10.42
N ALA A 81 13.28 14.43 9.31
CA ALA A 81 14.15 14.73 8.19
C ALA A 81 13.51 14.29 6.85
N VAL A 82 12.43 14.96 6.44
CA VAL A 82 11.81 14.70 5.14
C VAL A 82 12.60 15.42 4.05
N LEU A 83 13.34 14.65 3.26
CA LEU A 83 14.22 15.17 2.21
C LEU A 83 15.23 16.18 2.81
N GLY A 84 15.28 17.40 2.27
CA GLY A 84 16.04 18.54 2.82
C GLY A 84 15.15 19.57 3.54
N LEU A 85 13.90 19.21 3.88
CA LEU A 85 12.91 20.12 4.44
C LEU A 85 12.92 20.15 5.98
N GLY A 86 13.67 19.24 6.60
CA GLY A 86 13.73 19.10 8.05
C GLY A 86 12.49 18.40 8.61
N ASN A 87 12.00 18.92 9.73
CA ASN A 87 10.96 18.29 10.54
C ASN A 87 9.55 18.68 10.06
N ILE A 88 8.91 17.79 9.28
CA ILE A 88 7.56 17.94 8.72
C ILE A 88 6.83 16.60 8.56
#